data_AF-A0A8J2QK28-F1
#
_entry.id   AF-A0A8J2QK28-F1
#
_cell.length_a   1.000
_cell.length_b   1.000
_cell.length_c   1.000
_cell.angle_alpha   90.00
_cell.angle_beta   90.00
_cell.angle_gamma   90.00
#
_symmetry.space_group_name_H-M   'P 1'
#
loop_
_entity.id
_entity.type
_entity.pdbx_description
1 polymer ?
#
loop_
_entity_poly.entity_id
_entity_poly.type
_entity_poly.pdbx_seq_one_letter_code
_entity_poly.pdbx_strand_id
1 'polypeptide(L)'
;MDNANLKVNKIVGNPDRSVDDMWTSNECSRYYLCLEGEVFEFQCSKGLLFDVNRQLCDMPQNVHNCDVTTETLIPKPQLENAKCANATHLGCANDMCLPAEYFCDGAFDCEDNSDEGWCDVTYDPNAALPCDPGLCLLPDCFCTKHGNETPNHIVPSQTPQMITLTFDGAVNHENWDIYTRQLFTLDRTNPNGCPIKATFFVSHPYTNYRHVQKLWNDGHEIAVHSITHRGPEEWWSKNATVEEWFDEMVGQANIINRFGKVWMEDFRGLRVPYLSVGWNRQFLMMQEFGFVYDATVVAPAVDPPYWPYTLDYKMPHSCTGNNQYCPTRSYAGLWEMVINPLIHGKHVCATLEYCPTTLNGDDIYQILMNNFKRHYLKNRAPFGIHLNATWLKNNEYLTAFKKFTDELLKLDDVYFVTYREVIDWIRRPTPVLQLKKFQPWQCNNKQFQESDIACSKPKTCKLPSKVLEHDKYMITCMDCPKSYPWIRNEFGLE
;
A
#
# COMPACT_ATOMS: atom_id res chain seq x y z
N MET A 1 39.32 -10.69 -12.19
CA MET A 1 38.49 -11.66 -12.92
C MET A 1 38.24 -12.84 -12.00
N ASP A 2 37.24 -12.72 -11.15
CA ASP A 2 36.55 -13.86 -10.55
C ASP A 2 35.08 -13.69 -10.87
N ASN A 3 34.64 -14.46 -11.87
CA ASN A 3 33.27 -14.58 -12.34
C ASN A 3 32.53 -15.55 -11.42
N ALA A 4 31.83 -15.06 -10.41
CA ALA A 4 30.76 -15.82 -9.77
C ALA A 4 29.75 -14.89 -9.08
N ASN A 5 28.50 -14.99 -9.54
CA ASN A 5 27.26 -14.51 -8.87
C ASN A 5 26.80 -13.06 -9.07
N LEU A 6 27.00 -12.48 -10.25
CA LEU A 6 26.00 -11.51 -10.74
C LEU A 6 24.77 -12.31 -11.18
N LYS A 7 23.62 -12.13 -10.48
CA LYS A 7 22.33 -12.55 -11.03
C LYS A 7 22.21 -11.93 -12.43
N VAL A 8 22.11 -12.77 -13.44
CA VAL A 8 22.04 -12.41 -14.86
C VAL A 8 20.93 -11.36 -15.06
N ASN A 9 21.26 -10.24 -15.72
CA ASN A 9 20.40 -9.09 -16.10
C ASN A 9 20.28 -7.88 -15.14
N LYS A 10 21.30 -7.51 -14.36
CA LYS A 10 21.27 -6.23 -13.60
C LYS A 10 22.23 -5.19 -14.19
N ILE A 11 21.75 -3.95 -14.37
CA ILE A 11 22.53 -2.82 -14.87
C ILE A 11 23.15 -2.06 -13.68
N VAL A 12 24.44 -1.76 -13.73
CA VAL A 12 25.17 -1.09 -12.63
C VAL A 12 25.91 0.17 -13.09
N GLY A 13 26.27 1.04 -12.14
CA GLY A 13 27.23 2.12 -12.36
C GLY A 13 28.64 1.59 -12.66
N ASN A 14 29.60 2.47 -12.95
CA ASN A 14 30.97 2.07 -13.34
C ASN A 14 31.63 1.15 -12.28
N PRO A 15 31.85 -0.15 -12.57
CA PRO A 15 32.31 -1.12 -11.58
C PRO A 15 33.80 -1.00 -11.22
N ASP A 16 34.60 -0.30 -12.03
CA ASP A 16 36.07 -0.23 -11.87
C ASP A 16 36.54 0.99 -11.05
N ARG A 17 35.64 1.71 -10.38
CA ARG A 17 35.96 2.97 -9.68
C ARG A 17 36.36 2.76 -8.21
N SER A 18 37.34 3.54 -7.75
CA SER A 18 37.65 3.72 -6.32
C SER A 18 36.50 4.40 -5.58
N VAL A 19 36.25 4.00 -4.32
CA VAL A 19 35.16 4.48 -3.46
C VAL A 19 35.31 5.96 -3.07
N ASP A 20 36.50 6.55 -3.24
CA ASP A 20 36.84 7.89 -2.74
C ASP A 20 36.64 9.06 -3.73
N ASP A 21 36.20 8.81 -4.99
CA ASP A 21 36.11 9.87 -6.00
C ASP A 21 34.68 10.45 -6.14
N MET A 22 34.56 11.78 -6.14
CA MET A 22 33.29 12.51 -6.28
C MET A 22 32.73 12.38 -7.72
N TRP A 23 31.44 12.09 -7.88
CA TRP A 23 30.79 11.87 -9.18
C TRP A 23 30.71 13.14 -10.04
N THR A 24 31.06 13.02 -11.32
CA THR A 24 30.65 14.00 -12.32
C THR A 24 29.32 13.62 -12.96
N SER A 25 28.53 14.61 -13.39
CA SER A 25 27.25 14.37 -14.07
C SER A 25 27.40 13.53 -15.36
N ASN A 26 28.57 13.54 -15.99
CA ASN A 26 28.84 12.73 -17.18
C ASN A 26 29.03 11.24 -16.81
N GLU A 27 29.62 10.95 -15.66
CA GLU A 27 29.85 9.58 -15.20
C GLU A 27 28.57 8.93 -14.69
N CYS A 28 27.77 9.67 -13.90
CA CYS A 28 26.47 9.15 -13.46
C CYS A 28 25.45 9.00 -14.61
N SER A 29 25.73 9.55 -15.79
CA SER A 29 24.93 9.27 -16.99
C SER A 29 25.27 7.93 -17.65
N ARG A 30 26.35 7.23 -17.25
CA ARG A 30 26.78 5.97 -17.85
C ARG A 30 26.37 4.77 -17.02
N TYR A 31 26.10 3.66 -17.70
CA TYR A 31 25.67 2.42 -17.06
C TYR A 31 26.11 1.19 -17.86
N TYR A 32 26.22 0.05 -17.18
CA TYR A 32 26.78 -1.18 -17.74
C TYR A 32 25.79 -2.34 -17.61
N LEU A 33 25.53 -3.04 -18.70
CA LEU A 33 24.68 -4.24 -18.73
C LEU A 33 25.54 -5.48 -18.94
N CYS A 34 25.38 -6.49 -18.08
CA CYS A 34 26.03 -7.78 -18.25
C CYS A 34 25.05 -8.80 -18.86
N LEU A 35 25.36 -9.29 -20.06
CA LEU A 35 24.61 -10.34 -20.76
C LEU A 35 25.55 -11.50 -21.08
N GLU A 36 25.23 -12.70 -20.61
CA GLU A 36 25.99 -13.93 -20.88
C GLU A 36 27.50 -13.82 -20.56
N GLY A 37 27.88 -12.96 -19.61
CA GLY A 37 29.27 -12.73 -19.22
C GLY A 37 30.00 -11.65 -20.03
N GLU A 38 29.33 -11.00 -20.98
CA GLU A 38 29.81 -9.82 -21.70
C GLU A 38 29.23 -8.53 -21.12
N VAL A 39 30.08 -7.49 -20.98
CA VAL A 39 29.69 -6.19 -20.41
C VAL A 39 29.52 -5.16 -21.52
N PHE A 40 28.34 -4.54 -21.58
CA PHE A 40 27.98 -3.51 -22.55
C PHE A 40 27.83 -2.15 -21.85
N GLU A 41 28.59 -1.15 -22.30
CA GLU A 41 28.47 0.24 -21.80
C GLU A 41 27.37 0.99 -22.57
N PHE A 42 26.58 1.75 -21.82
CA PHE A 42 25.55 2.64 -22.33
C PHE A 42 25.63 4.01 -21.65
N GLN A 43 24.98 5.00 -22.26
CA GLN A 43 24.88 6.34 -21.72
C GLN A 43 23.45 6.87 -21.86
N CYS A 44 22.94 7.49 -20.79
CA CYS A 44 21.69 8.22 -20.77
C CYS A 44 21.72 9.41 -21.74
N SER A 45 20.54 9.82 -22.19
CA SER A 45 20.39 11.01 -23.02
C SER A 45 20.89 12.26 -22.28
N LYS A 46 21.34 13.27 -23.04
CA LYS A 46 21.98 14.47 -22.49
C LYS A 46 21.12 15.13 -21.40
N GLY A 47 21.68 15.25 -20.20
CA GLY A 47 21.04 15.88 -19.04
C GLY A 47 20.33 14.92 -18.10
N LEU A 48 20.26 13.63 -18.43
CA LEU A 48 19.72 12.58 -17.56
C LEU A 48 20.85 11.79 -16.88
N LEU A 49 20.58 11.29 -15.67
CA LEU A 49 21.45 10.42 -14.89
C LEU A 49 20.82 9.04 -14.78
N PHE A 50 21.63 7.99 -14.66
CA PHE A 50 21.16 6.63 -14.53
C PHE A 50 20.89 6.30 -13.06
N ASP A 51 19.66 5.89 -12.75
CA ASP A 51 19.26 5.38 -11.44
C ASP A 51 19.50 3.86 -11.38
N VAL A 52 20.49 3.45 -10.59
CA VAL A 52 20.89 2.04 -10.43
C VAL A 52 19.79 1.19 -9.78
N ASN A 53 18.92 1.77 -8.96
CA ASN A 53 17.83 1.04 -8.29
C ASN A 53 16.63 0.89 -9.22
N ARG A 54 16.22 1.99 -9.86
CA ARG A 54 15.05 2.03 -10.75
C ARG A 54 15.33 1.54 -12.17
N GLN A 55 16.61 1.30 -12.48
CA GLN A 55 17.09 0.80 -13.78
C GLN A 55 16.64 1.68 -14.96
N LEU A 56 16.63 3.00 -14.77
CA LEU A 56 16.17 3.99 -15.75
C LEU A 56 16.96 5.29 -15.70
N CYS A 57 16.96 6.04 -16.80
CA CYS A 57 17.53 7.37 -16.85
C CYS A 57 16.51 8.41 -16.36
N ASP A 58 16.82 9.15 -15.29
CA ASP A 58 15.95 10.19 -14.72
C ASP A 58 16.69 11.53 -14.63
N MET A 59 15.95 12.58 -14.29
CA MET A 59 16.48 13.90 -14.01
C MET A 59 17.43 13.86 -12.80
N PRO A 60 18.50 14.67 -12.78
CA PRO A 60 19.50 14.64 -11.70
C PRO A 60 18.94 14.78 -10.28
N GLN A 61 17.83 15.49 -10.12
CA GLN A 61 17.15 15.68 -8.84
C GLN A 61 16.44 14.42 -8.29
N ASN A 62 16.19 13.42 -9.13
CA ASN A 62 15.51 12.18 -8.78
C ASN A 62 16.49 11.00 -8.61
N VAL A 63 17.78 11.20 -8.94
CA VAL A 63 18.82 10.17 -8.90
C VAL A 63 19.74 10.44 -7.72
N HIS A 64 19.67 9.58 -6.70
CA HIS A 64 20.42 9.74 -5.44
C HIS A 64 21.43 8.62 -5.17
N ASN A 65 21.55 7.68 -6.10
CA ASN A 65 22.32 6.44 -5.98
C ASN A 65 23.39 6.33 -7.08
N CYS A 66 23.86 7.47 -7.58
CA CYS A 66 24.94 7.53 -8.56
C CYS A 66 26.20 6.79 -8.09
N ASP A 67 26.40 6.70 -6.79
CA ASP A 67 27.53 6.11 -6.08
C ASP A 67 27.55 4.58 -6.00
N VAL A 68 26.48 3.91 -6.43
CA VAL A 68 26.38 2.45 -6.39
C VAL A 68 27.11 1.85 -7.60
N THR A 69 28.37 1.42 -7.39
CA THR A 69 29.23 0.82 -8.43
C THR A 69 29.16 -0.72 -8.46
N THR A 70 28.88 -1.34 -7.32
CA THR A 70 28.73 -2.81 -7.16
C THR A 70 27.74 -3.10 -6.03
N GLU A 71 27.01 -4.21 -6.10
CA GLU A 71 26.28 -4.70 -4.93
C GLU A 71 27.30 -5.18 -3.89
N THR A 72 27.29 -4.58 -2.69
CA THR A 72 28.00 -5.14 -1.53
C THR A 72 27.42 -6.52 -1.27
N LEU A 73 28.22 -7.56 -1.53
CA LEU A 73 27.81 -8.94 -1.28
C LEU A 73 27.80 -9.17 0.23
N ILE A 74 26.61 -9.07 0.83
CA ILE A 74 26.42 -9.41 2.24
C ILE A 74 26.53 -10.93 2.38
N PRO A 75 27.46 -11.44 3.19
CA PRO A 75 27.67 -12.87 3.32
C PRO A 75 26.46 -13.55 3.97
N LYS A 76 26.21 -14.81 3.61
CA LYS A 76 25.07 -15.57 4.13
C LYS A 76 25.32 -15.98 5.59
N PRO A 77 24.37 -15.80 6.52
CA PRO A 77 24.54 -16.20 7.90
C PRO A 77 24.60 -17.72 8.06
N GLN A 78 25.27 -18.18 9.11
CA GLN A 78 25.42 -19.59 9.46
C GLN A 78 24.31 -20.06 10.42
N LEU A 79 23.08 -20.15 9.93
CA LEU A 79 21.91 -20.45 10.78
C LEU A 79 21.91 -21.88 11.36
N GLU A 80 22.40 -22.88 10.63
CA GLU A 80 22.32 -24.29 11.03
C GLU A 80 23.65 -24.89 11.54
N ASN A 81 24.79 -24.33 11.10
CA ASN A 81 26.11 -24.94 11.29
C ASN A 81 27.02 -24.18 12.26
N ALA A 82 26.58 -23.02 12.78
CA ALA A 82 27.37 -22.25 13.71
C ALA A 82 27.52 -22.97 15.05
N LYS A 83 28.72 -22.94 15.62
CA LYS A 83 29.03 -23.55 16.92
C LYS A 83 28.68 -22.59 18.07
N CYS A 84 27.42 -22.18 18.14
CA CYS A 84 26.97 -21.30 19.20
C CYS A 84 26.80 -22.07 20.52
N ALA A 85 27.20 -21.44 21.63
CA ALA A 85 27.15 -22.06 22.96
C ALA A 85 25.70 -22.26 23.46
N ASN A 86 24.76 -21.45 22.96
CA ASN A 86 23.35 -21.48 23.33
C ASN A 86 22.51 -21.92 22.12
N ALA A 87 21.53 -22.81 22.36
CA ALA A 87 20.65 -23.36 21.32
C ALA A 87 19.71 -22.32 20.70
N THR A 88 19.50 -21.18 21.35
CA THR A 88 18.68 -20.06 20.82
C THR A 88 19.49 -19.03 20.05
N HIS A 89 20.81 -19.21 19.91
CA HIS A 89 21.67 -18.30 19.18
C HIS A 89 21.95 -18.84 17.78
N LEU A 90 22.01 -17.93 16.81
CA LEU A 90 22.35 -18.21 15.42
C LEU A 90 23.68 -17.51 15.09
N GLY A 91 24.40 -18.03 14.10
CA GLY A 91 25.71 -17.49 13.72
C GLY A 91 25.61 -16.48 12.59
N CYS A 92 26.26 -15.34 12.76
CA CYS A 92 26.69 -14.45 11.68
C CYS A 92 27.65 -15.20 10.73
N ALA A 93 27.93 -14.64 9.56
CA ALA A 93 28.83 -15.28 8.60
C ALA A 93 30.29 -15.32 9.10
N ASN A 94 30.69 -14.37 9.95
CA ASN A 94 31.97 -14.28 10.65
C ASN A 94 32.09 -15.14 11.93
N ASP A 95 31.18 -16.11 12.14
CA ASP A 95 31.10 -16.99 13.33
C ASP A 95 30.72 -16.29 14.66
N MET A 96 30.35 -15.00 14.64
CA MET A 96 29.76 -14.33 15.81
C MET A 96 28.37 -14.92 16.10
N CYS A 97 28.06 -15.20 17.36
CA CYS A 97 26.77 -15.76 17.75
C CYS A 97 25.88 -14.71 18.41
N LEU A 98 24.71 -14.48 17.85
CA LEU A 98 23.69 -13.57 18.36
C LEU A 98 22.39 -14.33 18.64
N PRO A 99 21.53 -13.88 19.57
CA PRO A 99 20.22 -14.49 19.77
C PRO A 99 19.38 -14.43 18.48
N ALA A 100 18.55 -15.46 18.21
CA ALA A 100 17.78 -15.58 16.98
C ALA A 100 16.85 -14.38 16.68
N GLU A 101 16.43 -13.64 17.70
CA GLU A 101 15.56 -12.46 17.56
C GLU A 101 16.21 -11.28 16.83
N TYR A 102 17.55 -11.16 16.90
CA TYR A 102 18.37 -10.13 16.23
C TYR A 102 18.60 -10.42 14.74
N PHE A 103 18.16 -11.57 14.22
CA PHE A 103 18.26 -11.84 12.79
C PHE A 103 16.98 -11.37 12.10
N CYS A 104 17.10 -10.50 11.09
CA CYS A 104 15.97 -9.99 10.32
C CYS A 104 15.02 -9.10 11.12
N ASP A 105 15.54 -8.32 12.06
CA ASP A 105 14.81 -7.36 12.89
C ASP A 105 14.95 -5.91 12.39
N GLY A 106 15.83 -5.68 11.42
CA GLY A 106 16.10 -4.38 10.84
C GLY A 106 17.25 -3.61 11.49
N ALA A 107 18.00 -4.17 12.43
CA ALA A 107 19.22 -3.59 12.97
C ALA A 107 20.44 -4.38 12.49
N PHE A 108 21.55 -3.69 12.19
CA PHE A 108 22.81 -4.36 11.87
C PHE A 108 23.56 -4.65 13.17
N ASP A 109 23.41 -5.86 13.68
CA ASP A 109 24.04 -6.35 14.91
C ASP A 109 25.29 -7.20 14.62
N CYS A 110 25.32 -7.92 13.50
CA CYS A 110 26.55 -8.57 13.02
C CYS A 110 27.53 -7.52 12.46
N GLU A 111 28.83 -7.65 12.76
CA GLU A 111 29.87 -6.77 12.18
C GLU A 111 29.97 -6.86 10.64
N ASP A 112 29.50 -7.97 10.06
CA ASP A 112 29.46 -8.23 8.62
C ASP A 112 28.07 -8.01 8.00
N ASN A 113 27.11 -7.52 8.79
CA ASN A 113 25.72 -7.27 8.41
C ASN A 113 24.95 -8.52 7.90
N SER A 114 25.45 -9.73 8.17
CA SER A 114 24.89 -10.99 7.65
C SER A 114 23.52 -11.36 8.25
N ASP A 115 23.19 -10.82 9.41
CA ASP A 115 21.89 -10.88 10.07
C ASP A 115 20.76 -10.25 9.27
N GLU A 116 21.03 -9.16 8.54
CA GLU A 116 20.02 -8.41 7.78
C GLU A 116 20.11 -8.61 6.26
N GLY A 117 21.19 -9.23 5.79
CA GLY A 117 21.43 -9.43 4.35
C GLY A 117 20.55 -10.47 3.68
N TRP A 118 19.98 -11.40 4.45
CA TRP A 118 19.28 -12.59 3.94
C TRP A 118 17.93 -12.79 4.63
N CYS A 119 17.06 -11.79 4.50
CA CYS A 119 15.78 -11.72 5.19
C CYS A 119 14.56 -11.85 4.28
N ASP A 120 14.67 -12.69 3.25
CA ASP A 120 13.51 -13.08 2.44
C ASP A 120 12.73 -14.21 3.10
N VAL A 121 11.57 -14.56 2.54
CA VAL A 121 10.67 -15.58 3.10
C VAL A 121 11.25 -17.01 3.10
N THR A 122 12.48 -17.19 2.63
CA THR A 122 13.23 -18.46 2.59
C THR A 122 14.34 -18.48 3.62
N TYR A 123 14.97 -17.34 3.89
CA TYR A 123 16.17 -17.24 4.72
C TYR A 123 15.93 -16.57 6.08
N ASP A 124 14.81 -15.88 6.28
CA ASP A 124 14.45 -15.36 7.61
C ASP A 124 14.21 -16.53 8.58
N PRO A 125 15.02 -16.68 9.65
CA PRO A 125 14.89 -17.77 10.62
C PRO A 125 13.59 -17.68 11.44
N ASN A 126 12.99 -16.49 11.51
CA ASN A 126 11.76 -16.21 12.23
C ASN A 126 10.56 -16.06 11.28
N ALA A 127 10.67 -16.57 10.04
CA ALA A 127 9.62 -16.50 9.05
C ALA A 127 8.31 -17.16 9.53
N ALA A 128 7.19 -16.58 9.12
CA ALA A 128 5.88 -17.14 9.36
C ALA A 128 5.76 -18.54 8.73
N LEU A 129 5.07 -19.43 9.43
CA LEU A 129 4.80 -20.77 8.95
C LEU A 129 3.76 -20.74 7.81
N PRO A 130 3.74 -21.74 6.92
CA PRO A 130 2.65 -21.91 5.96
C PRO A 130 1.30 -22.03 6.67
N CYS A 131 0.25 -21.51 6.03
CA CYS A 131 -1.12 -21.55 6.55
C CYS A 131 -1.53 -22.95 7.03
N ASP A 132 -2.01 -23.02 8.28
CA ASP A 132 -2.70 -24.18 8.84
C ASP A 132 -4.19 -23.86 9.03
N PRO A 133 -5.08 -24.33 8.12
CA PRO A 133 -6.52 -24.08 8.22
C PRO A 133 -7.20 -24.68 9.46
N GLY A 134 -6.54 -25.61 10.16
CA GLY A 134 -7.06 -26.19 11.40
C GLY A 134 -6.89 -25.28 12.62
N LEU A 135 -5.92 -24.36 12.56
CA LEU A 135 -5.58 -23.42 13.63
C LEU A 135 -6.03 -21.99 13.30
N CYS A 136 -5.95 -21.59 12.03
CA CYS A 136 -6.39 -20.28 11.57
C CYS A 136 -7.92 -20.27 11.36
N LEU A 137 -8.66 -19.83 12.37
CA LEU A 137 -10.11 -19.85 12.37
C LEU A 137 -10.72 -18.44 12.44
N LEU A 138 -11.82 -18.26 11.71
CA LEU A 138 -12.63 -17.04 11.77
C LEU A 138 -13.24 -16.85 13.17
N PRO A 139 -13.42 -15.60 13.64
CA PRO A 139 -13.23 -14.33 12.93
C PRO A 139 -11.83 -13.72 13.03
N ASP A 140 -10.93 -14.30 13.82
CA ASP A 140 -9.68 -13.64 14.18
C ASP A 140 -8.58 -13.89 13.14
N CYS A 141 -8.58 -15.08 12.53
CA CYS A 141 -7.61 -15.48 11.51
C CYS A 141 -8.32 -15.97 10.25
N PHE A 142 -7.81 -15.59 9.08
CA PHE A 142 -8.24 -16.17 7.82
C PHE A 142 -7.04 -16.38 6.88
N CYS A 143 -6.75 -17.63 6.60
CA CYS A 143 -5.78 -18.03 5.59
C CYS A 143 -6.27 -19.29 4.89
N THR A 144 -5.80 -19.49 3.67
CA THR A 144 -6.07 -20.71 2.92
C THR A 144 -4.79 -21.16 2.22
N LYS A 145 -4.74 -22.42 1.78
CA LYS A 145 -3.51 -23.00 1.23
C LYS A 145 -3.04 -22.27 -0.04
N HIS A 146 -3.99 -21.81 -0.86
CA HIS A 146 -3.70 -21.13 -2.12
C HIS A 146 -4.14 -19.65 -2.14
N GLY A 147 -4.77 -19.16 -1.07
CA GLY A 147 -5.24 -17.78 -0.95
C GLY A 147 -6.44 -17.43 -1.85
N ASN A 148 -7.01 -18.38 -2.58
CA ASN A 148 -8.06 -18.14 -3.57
C ASN A 148 -9.39 -18.84 -3.25
N GLU A 149 -9.43 -19.62 -2.18
CA GLU A 149 -10.63 -20.25 -1.66
C GLU A 149 -11.53 -19.23 -0.95
N THR A 150 -12.85 -19.42 -1.08
CA THR A 150 -13.83 -18.53 -0.46
C THR A 150 -13.88 -18.71 1.07
N PRO A 151 -14.10 -17.63 1.85
CA PRO A 151 -14.30 -17.72 3.29
C PRO A 151 -15.41 -18.69 3.67
N ASN A 152 -15.12 -19.56 4.64
CA ASN A 152 -16.02 -20.62 5.11
C ASN A 152 -16.53 -21.57 3.99
N HIS A 153 -15.80 -21.67 2.87
CA HIS A 153 -16.12 -22.50 1.71
C HIS A 153 -17.53 -22.26 1.13
N ILE A 154 -18.06 -21.03 1.25
CA ILE A 154 -19.32 -20.67 0.60
C ILE A 154 -19.15 -20.80 -0.91
N VAL A 155 -20.11 -21.44 -1.57
CA VAL A 155 -20.10 -21.60 -3.03
C VAL A 155 -20.12 -20.22 -3.69
N PRO A 156 -19.29 -19.96 -4.72
CA PRO A 156 -19.21 -18.63 -5.31
C PRO A 156 -20.54 -18.03 -5.78
N SER A 157 -21.50 -18.84 -6.25
CA SER A 157 -22.84 -18.35 -6.63
C SER A 157 -23.68 -17.81 -5.46
N GLN A 158 -23.31 -18.13 -4.22
CA GLN A 158 -23.95 -17.64 -2.99
C GLN A 158 -23.14 -16.55 -2.29
N THR A 159 -21.93 -16.25 -2.77
CA THR A 159 -21.04 -15.21 -2.24
C THR A 159 -21.38 -13.87 -2.89
N PRO A 160 -21.53 -12.75 -2.15
CA PRO A 160 -21.68 -11.45 -2.80
C PRO A 160 -20.42 -11.08 -3.56
N GLN A 161 -20.58 -10.43 -4.70
CA GLN A 161 -19.45 -9.76 -5.31
C GLN A 161 -19.26 -8.41 -4.64
N MET A 162 -18.21 -8.32 -3.84
CA MET A 162 -17.78 -7.06 -3.24
C MET A 162 -16.94 -6.27 -4.23
N ILE A 163 -17.22 -4.98 -4.35
CA ILE A 163 -16.45 -3.99 -5.11
C ILE A 163 -15.89 -2.99 -4.10
N THR A 164 -14.57 -2.85 -4.05
CA THR A 164 -13.91 -1.92 -3.13
C THR A 164 -13.33 -0.77 -3.94
N LEU A 165 -14.03 0.37 -3.91
CA LEU A 165 -13.61 1.60 -4.56
C LEU A 165 -12.70 2.38 -3.59
N THR A 166 -11.48 2.68 -4.01
CA THR A 166 -10.54 3.42 -3.17
C THR A 166 -9.99 4.66 -3.88
N PHE A 167 -9.78 5.73 -3.12
CA PHE A 167 -9.17 6.96 -3.60
C PHE A 167 -7.95 7.33 -2.79
N ASP A 168 -6.83 7.49 -3.49
CA ASP A 168 -5.55 7.78 -2.87
C ASP A 168 -5.20 9.26 -3.07
N GLY A 169 -4.60 9.86 -2.04
CA GLY A 169 -4.06 11.22 -2.06
C GLY A 169 -4.93 12.26 -1.35
N ALA A 170 -4.75 13.53 -1.75
CA ALA A 170 -5.36 14.66 -1.06
C ALA A 170 -6.84 14.85 -1.44
N VAL A 171 -7.72 15.03 -0.45
CA VAL A 171 -9.12 15.40 -0.68
C VAL A 171 -9.25 16.91 -0.63
N ASN A 172 -9.64 17.55 -1.73
CA ASN A 172 -9.68 19.01 -1.83
C ASN A 172 -10.75 19.50 -2.83
N HIS A 173 -10.75 20.80 -3.13
CA HIS A 173 -11.76 21.40 -4.00
C HIS A 173 -11.72 20.89 -5.46
N GLU A 174 -10.60 20.35 -5.92
CA GLU A 174 -10.47 19.85 -7.30
C GLU A 174 -11.23 18.54 -7.52
N ASN A 175 -11.33 17.70 -6.49
CA ASN A 175 -11.98 16.39 -6.56
C ASN A 175 -13.34 16.33 -5.84
N TRP A 176 -13.66 17.34 -5.03
CA TRP A 176 -14.89 17.38 -4.23
C TRP A 176 -16.19 17.20 -5.01
N ASP A 177 -16.34 17.91 -6.14
CA ASP A 177 -17.55 17.85 -6.95
C ASP A 177 -17.69 16.50 -7.67
N ILE A 178 -16.56 15.87 -8.04
CA ILE A 178 -16.57 14.53 -8.63
C ILE A 178 -17.11 13.53 -7.60
N TYR A 179 -16.58 13.55 -6.37
CA TYR A 179 -17.04 12.65 -5.31
C TYR A 179 -18.52 12.87 -4.99
N THR A 180 -18.91 14.10 -4.66
CA THR A 180 -20.24 14.35 -4.07
C THR A 180 -21.39 14.47 -5.08
N ARG A 181 -21.11 14.89 -6.32
CA ARG A 181 -22.15 15.14 -7.32
C ARG A 181 -22.17 14.14 -8.47
N GLN A 182 -21.11 13.36 -8.65
CA GLN A 182 -21.00 12.45 -9.80
C GLN A 182 -20.80 10.99 -9.41
N LEU A 183 -20.12 10.70 -8.30
CA LEU A 183 -19.84 9.34 -7.87
C LEU A 183 -20.78 8.86 -6.76
N PHE A 184 -20.83 9.59 -5.64
CA PHE A 184 -21.57 9.23 -4.43
C PHE A 184 -22.88 10.02 -4.32
N THR A 185 -23.72 9.88 -5.32
CA THR A 185 -25.04 10.49 -5.35
C THR A 185 -26.06 9.64 -4.59
N LEU A 186 -27.09 10.29 -4.03
CA LEU A 186 -28.08 9.63 -3.16
C LEU A 186 -28.91 8.53 -3.86
N ASP A 187 -28.95 8.54 -5.19
CA ASP A 187 -29.64 7.55 -6.02
C ASP A 187 -28.84 6.24 -6.20
N ARG A 188 -27.51 6.27 -5.96
CA ARG A 188 -26.66 5.08 -6.07
C ARG A 188 -26.65 4.30 -4.77
N THR A 189 -27.45 3.26 -4.74
CA THR A 189 -27.62 2.40 -3.56
C THR A 189 -27.30 0.94 -3.87
N ASN A 190 -26.71 0.26 -2.90
CA ASN A 190 -26.52 -1.18 -2.90
C ASN A 190 -27.87 -1.92 -2.81
N PRO A 191 -27.94 -3.23 -3.09
CA PRO A 191 -29.19 -4.01 -3.04
C PRO A 191 -29.89 -4.07 -1.66
N ASN A 192 -29.23 -3.62 -0.59
CA ASN A 192 -29.81 -3.44 0.74
C ASN A 192 -30.45 -2.06 0.96
N GLY A 193 -30.44 -1.17 -0.04
CA GLY A 193 -30.98 0.19 0.02
C GLY A 193 -30.04 1.23 0.62
N CYS A 194 -28.82 0.85 1.01
CA CYS A 194 -27.84 1.80 1.53
C CYS A 194 -27.03 2.47 0.42
N PRO A 195 -26.63 3.74 0.58
CA PRO A 195 -25.70 4.38 -0.34
C PRO A 195 -24.43 3.56 -0.54
N ILE A 196 -23.89 3.59 -1.76
CA ILE A 196 -22.58 2.98 -2.02
C ILE A 196 -21.49 3.68 -1.21
N LYS A 197 -20.50 2.90 -0.75
CA LYS A 197 -19.38 3.41 0.05
C LYS A 197 -18.04 3.17 -0.64
N ALA A 198 -17.03 3.84 -0.14
CA ALA A 198 -15.67 3.81 -0.63
C ALA A 198 -14.69 4.06 0.53
N THR A 199 -13.42 3.77 0.28
CA THR A 199 -12.32 4.00 1.23
C THR A 199 -11.38 5.08 0.69
N PHE A 200 -11.12 6.12 1.47
CA PHE A 200 -10.23 7.22 1.10
C PHE A 200 -8.91 7.10 1.87
N PHE A 201 -7.82 6.85 1.17
CA PHE A 201 -6.45 6.86 1.70
C PHE A 201 -5.90 8.28 1.62
N VAL A 202 -6.02 9.03 2.72
CA VAL A 202 -5.81 10.47 2.75
C VAL A 202 -4.36 10.81 3.11
N SER A 203 -3.69 11.58 2.23
CA SER A 203 -2.38 12.18 2.51
C SER A 203 -2.50 13.63 3.03
N HIS A 204 -1.48 14.15 3.71
CA HIS A 204 -1.59 15.46 4.36
C HIS A 204 -1.57 16.67 3.40
N PRO A 205 -0.55 16.87 2.53
CA PRO A 205 -0.43 18.05 1.70
C PRO A 205 -1.69 18.36 0.91
N TYR A 206 -2.11 19.62 0.93
CA TYR A 206 -3.25 20.13 0.17
C TYR A 206 -4.63 19.55 0.53
N THR A 207 -4.72 18.71 1.58
CA THR A 207 -6.00 18.17 2.04
C THR A 207 -6.85 19.22 2.75
N ASN A 208 -8.12 19.27 2.38
CA ASN A 208 -9.17 20.01 3.06
C ASN A 208 -9.84 19.08 4.09
N TYR A 209 -9.48 19.25 5.36
CA TYR A 209 -9.97 18.39 6.44
C TYR A 209 -11.48 18.54 6.71
N ARG A 210 -12.12 19.64 6.31
CA ARG A 210 -13.59 19.72 6.34
C ARG A 210 -14.22 18.75 5.34
N HIS A 211 -13.60 18.57 4.17
CA HIS A 211 -14.08 17.61 3.16
C HIS A 211 -13.90 16.18 3.64
N VAL A 212 -12.74 15.88 4.25
CA VAL A 212 -12.50 14.58 4.89
C VAL A 212 -13.53 14.28 5.98
N GLN A 213 -13.81 15.24 6.87
CA GLN A 213 -14.85 15.12 7.90
C GLN A 213 -16.21 14.81 7.28
N LYS A 214 -16.57 15.49 6.19
CA LYS A 214 -17.86 15.28 5.51
C LYS A 214 -17.95 13.90 4.88
N LEU A 215 -16.90 13.39 4.23
CA LEU A 215 -16.88 12.04 3.66
C LEU A 215 -17.07 10.98 4.76
N TRP A 216 -16.42 11.17 5.91
CA TRP A 216 -16.61 10.31 7.07
C TRP A 216 -18.04 10.38 7.62
N ASN A 217 -18.63 11.58 7.73
CA ASN A 217 -20.04 11.73 8.14
C ASN A 217 -21.02 11.07 7.15
N ASP A 218 -20.66 10.99 5.87
CA ASP A 218 -21.44 10.29 4.83
C ASP A 218 -21.27 8.77 4.84
N GLY A 219 -20.44 8.25 5.74
CA GLY A 219 -20.26 6.82 5.97
C GLY A 219 -19.16 6.18 5.12
N HIS A 220 -18.36 6.99 4.39
CA HIS A 220 -17.15 6.50 3.75
C HIS A 220 -16.08 6.17 4.80
N GLU A 221 -15.20 5.23 4.46
CA GLU A 221 -14.05 4.90 5.29
C GLU A 221 -12.92 5.89 5.02
N ILE A 222 -12.30 6.41 6.09
CA ILE A 222 -11.10 7.23 6.02
C ILE A 222 -9.94 6.41 6.54
N ALA A 223 -8.93 6.25 5.70
CA ALA A 223 -7.71 5.50 5.94
C ALA A 223 -6.49 6.40 5.70
N VAL A 224 -5.32 5.93 6.14
CA VAL A 224 -4.10 6.73 6.18
C VAL A 224 -3.24 6.52 4.92
N HIS A 225 -2.67 7.61 4.39
CA HIS A 225 -1.75 7.57 3.25
C HIS A 225 -0.52 8.46 3.44
N SER A 226 0.11 8.35 4.62
CA SER A 226 1.26 9.15 5.07
C SER A 226 1.04 10.66 5.21
N ILE A 227 1.96 11.34 5.90
CA ILE A 227 2.01 12.80 5.92
C ILE A 227 2.64 13.26 4.62
N THR A 228 3.87 12.84 4.33
CA THR A 228 4.69 13.54 3.34
C THR A 228 4.48 13.07 1.91
N HIS A 229 4.04 11.82 1.73
CA HIS A 229 4.10 11.12 0.45
C HIS A 229 5.49 11.25 -0.21
N ARG A 230 6.56 11.26 0.62
CA ARG A 230 7.92 11.56 0.17
C ARG A 230 8.43 10.53 -0.83
N GLY A 231 9.21 11.03 -1.79
CA GLY A 231 10.13 10.19 -2.54
C GLY A 231 11.51 10.14 -1.87
N PRO A 232 12.41 9.29 -2.37
CA PRO A 232 12.18 8.31 -3.45
C PRO A 232 11.34 7.10 -2.96
N GLU A 233 10.78 6.32 -3.88
CA GLU A 233 9.90 5.17 -3.57
C GLU A 233 10.61 4.11 -2.71
N GLU A 234 11.92 3.96 -2.92
CA GLU A 234 12.77 3.01 -2.20
C GLU A 234 12.85 3.32 -0.71
N TRP A 235 12.71 4.59 -0.32
CA TRP A 235 12.80 5.01 1.07
C TRP A 235 11.76 4.26 1.91
N TRP A 236 10.52 4.14 1.42
CA TRP A 236 9.46 3.37 2.07
C TRP A 236 9.82 1.89 2.20
N SER A 237 10.34 1.28 1.14
CA SER A 237 10.58 -0.17 1.10
C SER A 237 11.83 -0.64 1.88
N LYS A 238 12.88 0.19 1.98
CA LYS A 238 14.21 -0.24 2.44
C LYS A 238 14.80 0.60 3.56
N ASN A 239 14.57 1.92 3.54
CA ASN A 239 15.32 2.83 4.41
C ASN A 239 14.51 3.24 5.64
N ALA A 240 13.18 3.35 5.52
CA ALA A 240 12.32 3.80 6.59
C ALA A 240 12.48 2.94 7.85
N THR A 241 12.76 3.61 8.96
CA THR A 241 12.79 3.02 10.30
C THR A 241 11.38 2.90 10.87
N VAL A 242 11.20 2.09 11.92
CA VAL A 242 9.89 1.96 12.60
C VAL A 242 9.40 3.31 13.15
N GLU A 243 10.30 4.16 13.64
CA GLU A 243 9.98 5.52 14.10
C GLU A 243 9.50 6.41 12.95
N GLU A 244 10.13 6.35 11.79
CA GLU A 244 9.69 7.10 10.61
C GLU A 244 8.34 6.60 10.08
N TRP A 245 8.09 5.29 10.13
CA TRP A 245 6.77 4.71 9.85
C TRP A 245 5.70 5.23 10.80
N PHE A 246 6.01 5.34 12.08
CA PHE A 246 5.13 5.94 13.08
C PHE A 246 4.85 7.42 12.78
N ASP A 247 5.92 8.20 12.57
CA ASP A 247 5.84 9.63 12.27
C ASP A 247 4.98 9.91 11.02
N GLU A 248 5.05 9.05 10.00
CA GLU A 248 4.28 9.18 8.77
C GLU A 248 2.84 8.69 8.89
N MET A 249 2.62 7.48 9.42
CA MET A 249 1.30 6.85 9.38
C MET A 249 0.46 7.22 10.61
N VAL A 250 1.00 7.06 11.81
CA VAL A 250 0.30 7.45 13.04
C VAL A 250 0.22 8.97 13.15
N GLY A 251 1.28 9.68 12.76
CA GLY A 251 1.24 11.13 12.64
C GLY A 251 0.10 11.60 11.73
N GLN A 252 -0.10 10.98 10.58
CA GLN A 252 -1.22 11.34 9.69
C GLN A 252 -2.60 11.01 10.30
N ALA A 253 -2.74 9.89 11.01
CA ALA A 253 -3.96 9.59 11.76
C ALA A 253 -4.25 10.68 12.82
N ASN A 254 -3.22 11.15 13.53
CA ASN A 254 -3.34 12.26 14.49
C ASN A 254 -3.78 13.57 13.81
N ILE A 255 -3.22 13.91 12.64
CA ILE A 255 -3.62 15.12 11.89
C ILE A 255 -5.09 15.01 11.45
N ILE A 256 -5.51 13.89 10.86
CA ILE A 256 -6.90 13.68 10.43
C ILE A 256 -7.84 13.70 11.65
N ASN A 257 -7.47 13.06 12.76
CA ASN A 257 -8.26 13.10 13.99
C ASN A 257 -8.44 14.53 14.49
N ARG A 258 -7.34 15.29 14.55
CA ARG A 258 -7.34 16.64 15.11
C ARG A 258 -8.12 17.61 14.26
N PHE A 259 -7.89 17.62 12.94
CA PHE A 259 -8.41 18.65 12.04
C PHE A 259 -9.60 18.20 11.21
N GLY A 260 -9.79 16.89 11.02
CA GLY A 260 -10.95 16.29 10.36
C GLY A 260 -11.97 15.67 11.33
N LYS A 261 -11.69 15.62 12.64
CA LYS A 261 -12.58 15.06 13.69
C LYS A 261 -13.04 13.62 13.48
N VAL A 262 -12.39 12.89 12.58
CA VAL A 262 -12.58 11.45 12.45
C VAL A 262 -12.08 10.80 13.74
N TRP A 263 -12.90 9.95 14.36
CA TRP A 263 -12.54 9.32 15.62
C TRP A 263 -11.31 8.41 15.47
N MET A 264 -10.44 8.41 16.47
CA MET A 264 -9.19 7.64 16.39
C MET A 264 -9.46 6.13 16.19
N GLU A 265 -10.51 5.62 16.81
CA GLU A 265 -10.97 4.22 16.69
C GLU A 265 -11.49 3.84 15.30
N ASP A 266 -11.70 4.80 14.40
CA ASP A 266 -12.13 4.53 13.03
C ASP A 266 -10.97 4.43 12.04
N PHE A 267 -9.74 4.80 12.42
CA PHE A 267 -8.56 4.54 11.58
C PHE A 267 -8.16 3.07 11.69
N ARG A 268 -8.57 2.29 10.68
CA ARG A 268 -8.39 0.84 10.67
C ARG A 268 -7.38 0.35 9.65
N GLY A 269 -7.03 1.17 8.67
CA GLY A 269 -6.01 0.76 7.73
C GLY A 269 -5.26 1.89 7.09
N LEU A 270 -4.25 1.48 6.34
CA LEU A 270 -3.34 2.36 5.62
C LEU A 270 -3.02 1.79 4.25
N ARG A 271 -2.50 2.66 3.40
CA ARG A 271 -1.86 2.30 2.14
C ARG A 271 -0.57 3.08 2.04
N VAL A 272 0.51 2.43 1.66
CA VAL A 272 1.81 3.10 1.50
C VAL A 272 1.86 3.85 0.16
N PRO A 273 2.42 5.07 0.13
CA PRO A 273 2.77 5.75 -1.12
C PRO A 273 3.49 4.85 -2.12
N TYR A 274 3.15 5.00 -3.40
CA TYR A 274 3.72 4.24 -4.53
C TYR A 274 3.51 2.72 -4.47
N LEU A 275 2.71 2.23 -3.51
CA LEU A 275 2.59 0.81 -3.20
C LEU A 275 3.93 0.17 -2.79
N SER A 276 4.86 0.94 -2.21
CA SER A 276 6.17 0.44 -1.77
C SER A 276 6.08 -0.26 -0.41
N VAL A 277 5.92 -1.58 -0.39
CA VAL A 277 5.79 -2.36 0.85
C VAL A 277 7.08 -2.29 1.68
N GLY A 278 6.94 -1.96 2.97
CA GLY A 278 8.00 -1.60 3.91
C GLY A 278 8.52 -2.71 4.81
N TRP A 279 8.53 -3.96 4.32
CA TRP A 279 9.01 -5.15 5.03
C TRP A 279 8.45 -5.28 6.45
N ASN A 280 9.08 -6.08 7.30
CA ASN A 280 8.65 -6.33 8.67
C ASN A 280 8.42 -5.05 9.48
N ARG A 281 9.15 -3.96 9.19
CA ARG A 281 9.05 -2.68 9.90
C ARG A 281 7.68 -2.03 9.76
N GLN A 282 7.10 -2.04 8.55
CA GLN A 282 5.75 -1.52 8.30
C GLN A 282 4.72 -2.25 9.17
N PHE A 283 4.71 -3.58 9.12
CA PHE A 283 3.69 -4.39 9.78
C PHE A 283 3.88 -4.44 11.30
N LEU A 284 5.12 -4.34 11.78
CA LEU A 284 5.42 -4.17 13.20
C LEU A 284 4.82 -2.87 13.73
N MET A 285 5.04 -1.74 13.04
CA MET A 285 4.40 -0.47 13.38
C MET A 285 2.88 -0.62 13.38
N MET A 286 2.30 -1.28 12.37
CA MET A 286 0.86 -1.47 12.30
C MET A 286 0.30 -2.23 13.50
N GLN A 287 0.96 -3.31 13.91
CA GLN A 287 0.55 -4.12 15.06
C GLN A 287 0.64 -3.34 16.38
N GLU A 288 1.76 -2.64 16.62
CA GLU A 288 1.97 -1.87 17.86
C GLU A 288 0.99 -0.71 18.02
N PHE A 289 0.61 -0.05 16.91
CA PHE A 289 -0.26 1.13 16.94
C PHE A 289 -1.73 0.83 16.62
N GLY A 290 -2.10 -0.46 16.48
CA GLY A 290 -3.48 -0.91 16.42
C GLY A 290 -4.18 -0.70 15.07
N PHE A 291 -3.42 -0.61 13.97
CA PHE A 291 -4.00 -0.75 12.64
C PHE A 291 -4.53 -2.17 12.44
N VAL A 292 -5.60 -2.31 11.67
CA VAL A 292 -6.29 -3.58 11.43
C VAL A 292 -5.95 -4.16 10.06
N TYR A 293 -5.69 -3.33 9.06
CA TYR A 293 -5.35 -3.82 7.73
C TYR A 293 -4.35 -2.95 6.98
N ASP A 294 -3.50 -3.59 6.17
CA ASP A 294 -2.76 -2.97 5.08
C ASP A 294 -3.50 -3.18 3.77
N ALA A 295 -3.32 -2.27 2.82
CA ALA A 295 -3.86 -2.38 1.47
C ALA A 295 -2.81 -1.96 0.42
N THR A 296 -1.58 -2.45 0.57
CA THR A 296 -0.42 -2.03 -0.23
C THR A 296 0.14 -3.19 -1.05
N VAL A 297 0.05 -4.43 -0.56
CA VAL A 297 0.67 -5.58 -1.22
C VAL A 297 -0.04 -5.91 -2.54
N VAL A 298 0.75 -6.01 -3.60
CA VAL A 298 0.26 -6.39 -4.93
C VAL A 298 0.53 -7.87 -5.18
N ALA A 299 -0.52 -8.63 -5.44
CA ALA A 299 -0.40 -10.04 -5.79
C ALA A 299 0.01 -10.24 -7.25
N PRO A 300 0.63 -11.39 -7.59
CA PRO A 300 0.81 -11.79 -8.98
C PRO A 300 -0.55 -11.99 -9.68
N ALA A 301 -0.59 -11.71 -10.99
CA ALA A 301 -1.80 -11.90 -11.79
C ALA A 301 -2.14 -13.39 -11.96
N VAL A 302 -3.15 -13.85 -11.23
CA VAL A 302 -3.68 -15.22 -11.27
C VAL A 302 -5.19 -15.24 -11.48
N ASP A 303 -5.70 -16.36 -12.01
CA ASP A 303 -7.13 -16.65 -12.12
C ASP A 303 -7.39 -18.04 -11.53
N PRO A 304 -8.15 -18.18 -10.43
CA PRO A 304 -8.93 -17.14 -9.75
C PRO A 304 -8.08 -16.17 -8.88
N PRO A 305 -8.53 -14.91 -8.69
CA PRO A 305 -7.85 -13.91 -7.85
C PRO A 305 -7.78 -14.29 -6.36
N TYR A 306 -6.91 -13.63 -5.60
CA TYR A 306 -6.75 -13.87 -4.16
C TYR A 306 -7.83 -13.17 -3.33
N TRP A 307 -8.28 -13.83 -2.27
CA TRP A 307 -9.06 -13.22 -1.20
C TRP A 307 -8.12 -12.49 -0.21
N PRO A 308 -8.60 -11.46 0.52
CA PRO A 308 -7.87 -10.92 1.67
C PRO A 308 -7.56 -12.02 2.67
N TYR A 309 -6.45 -11.89 3.39
CA TYR A 309 -5.97 -12.88 4.36
C TYR A 309 -5.35 -12.17 5.57
N THR A 310 -5.18 -12.89 6.67
CA THR A 310 -4.43 -12.38 7.83
C THR A 310 -2.96 -12.80 7.77
N LEU A 311 -2.11 -12.01 8.40
CA LEU A 311 -0.66 -12.20 8.45
C LEU A 311 -0.21 -13.05 9.66
N ASP A 312 -1.12 -13.80 10.30
CA ASP A 312 -0.78 -14.85 11.28
C ASP A 312 0.10 -15.96 10.66
N TYR A 313 0.00 -16.13 9.35
CA TYR A 313 0.73 -17.12 8.56
C TYR A 313 1.38 -16.48 7.34
N LYS A 314 2.28 -17.22 6.72
CA LYS A 314 2.96 -16.84 5.48
C LYS A 314 1.95 -16.51 4.39
N MET A 315 2.24 -15.43 3.66
CA MET A 315 1.43 -14.97 2.53
C MET A 315 1.22 -16.10 1.50
N PRO A 316 0.02 -16.22 0.90
CA PRO A 316 -0.31 -17.30 -0.02
C PRO A 316 0.25 -17.09 -1.44
N HIS A 317 1.00 -16.01 -1.68
CA HIS A 317 1.59 -15.69 -2.96
C HIS A 317 3.00 -15.14 -2.82
N SER A 318 3.76 -15.19 -3.91
CA SER A 318 5.07 -14.55 -3.99
C SER A 318 4.96 -13.03 -3.93
N CYS A 319 5.95 -12.39 -3.32
CA CYS A 319 6.14 -10.95 -3.39
C CYS A 319 6.68 -10.57 -4.78
N THR A 320 5.84 -10.06 -5.67
CA THR A 320 6.20 -9.78 -7.06
C THR A 320 5.89 -8.34 -7.42
N GLY A 321 6.94 -7.55 -7.68
CA GLY A 321 6.83 -6.17 -8.12
C GLY A 321 8.11 -5.40 -7.79
N ASN A 322 8.33 -4.26 -8.47
CA ASN A 322 9.41 -3.36 -8.10
C ASN A 322 9.10 -2.74 -6.74
N ASN A 323 10.11 -2.63 -5.87
CA ASN A 323 9.99 -2.04 -4.53
C ASN A 323 8.94 -2.69 -3.60
N GLN A 324 8.56 -3.95 -3.87
CA GLN A 324 7.74 -4.77 -2.98
C GLN A 324 8.67 -5.58 -2.07
N TYR A 325 8.91 -5.10 -0.85
CA TYR A 325 9.66 -5.84 0.17
C TYR A 325 8.63 -6.36 1.19
N CYS A 326 8.02 -7.51 0.91
CA CYS A 326 6.88 -8.04 1.67
C CYS A 326 7.27 -8.57 3.06
N PRO A 327 6.34 -8.64 4.02
CA PRO A 327 6.63 -9.16 5.35
C PRO A 327 6.99 -10.64 5.30
N THR A 328 7.95 -11.02 6.13
CA THR A 328 8.39 -12.42 6.29
C THR A 328 7.88 -13.03 7.59
N ARG A 329 7.69 -12.21 8.63
CA ARG A 329 7.26 -12.63 9.97
C ARG A 329 5.73 -12.65 10.12
N SER A 330 5.27 -13.23 11.22
CA SER A 330 3.85 -13.31 11.58
C SER A 330 3.38 -12.06 12.33
N TYR A 331 2.27 -11.47 11.89
CA TYR A 331 1.59 -10.32 12.49
C TYR A 331 0.14 -10.70 12.78
N ALA A 332 -0.09 -11.27 13.97
CA ALA A 332 -1.35 -11.92 14.30
C ALA A 332 -2.55 -10.94 14.26
N GLY A 333 -3.62 -11.34 13.57
CA GLY A 333 -4.84 -10.55 13.44
C GLY A 333 -4.75 -9.32 12.52
N LEU A 334 -3.58 -9.04 11.94
CA LEU A 334 -3.40 -7.98 10.94
C LEU A 334 -3.83 -8.50 9.57
N TRP A 335 -4.71 -7.76 8.90
CA TRP A 335 -5.28 -8.14 7.60
C TRP A 335 -4.48 -7.54 6.45
N GLU A 336 -4.30 -8.31 5.38
CA GLU A 336 -3.83 -7.82 4.09
C GLU A 336 -5.01 -7.75 3.12
N MET A 337 -5.40 -6.53 2.75
CA MET A 337 -6.38 -6.25 1.70
C MET A 337 -5.70 -6.27 0.34
N VAL A 338 -5.24 -7.46 -0.04
CA VAL A 338 -4.40 -7.72 -1.21
C VAL A 338 -4.93 -7.08 -2.48
N ILE A 339 -4.05 -6.37 -3.19
CA ILE A 339 -4.36 -5.77 -4.49
C ILE A 339 -4.17 -6.83 -5.58
N ASN A 340 -5.29 -7.27 -6.14
CA ASN A 340 -5.29 -8.12 -7.33
C ASN A 340 -5.13 -7.26 -8.59
N PRO A 341 -4.07 -7.42 -9.38
CA PRO A 341 -3.78 -6.53 -10.49
C PRO A 341 -4.79 -6.67 -11.64
N LEU A 342 -4.96 -5.58 -12.39
CA LEU A 342 -5.79 -5.51 -13.58
C LEU A 342 -5.04 -6.10 -14.78
N ILE A 343 -5.75 -6.89 -15.59
CA ILE A 343 -5.22 -7.43 -16.84
C ILE A 343 -5.86 -6.67 -18.01
N HIS A 344 -5.01 -6.17 -18.92
CA HIS A 344 -5.41 -5.58 -20.19
C HIS A 344 -4.52 -6.08 -21.32
N GLY A 345 -5.04 -6.98 -22.15
CA GLY A 345 -4.26 -7.62 -23.22
C GLY A 345 -3.07 -8.40 -22.64
N LYS A 346 -1.85 -7.94 -22.93
CA LYS A 346 -0.60 -8.50 -22.39
C LYS A 346 -0.04 -7.74 -21.19
N HIS A 347 -0.67 -6.62 -20.82
CA HIS A 347 -0.22 -5.78 -19.71
C HIS A 347 -0.94 -6.16 -18.42
N VAL A 348 -0.17 -6.13 -17.33
CA VAL A 348 -0.65 -6.32 -15.96
C VAL A 348 -0.32 -5.05 -15.20
N CYS A 349 -1.32 -4.42 -14.59
CA CYS A 349 -1.16 -3.18 -13.85
C CYS A 349 -1.69 -3.36 -12.43
N ALA A 350 -0.98 -2.87 -11.41
CA ALA A 350 -1.48 -2.90 -10.03
C ALA A 350 -2.76 -2.05 -9.88
N THR A 351 -2.75 -0.85 -10.46
CA THR A 351 -3.89 0.08 -10.48
C THR A 351 -4.09 0.63 -11.89
N LEU A 352 -5.20 1.33 -12.13
CA LEU A 352 -5.48 1.95 -13.44
C LEU A 352 -4.48 3.07 -13.81
N GLU A 353 -3.80 3.65 -12.83
CA GLU A 353 -2.76 4.67 -13.07
C GLU A 353 -1.48 4.06 -13.65
N TYR A 354 -1.14 2.83 -13.26
CA TYR A 354 0.02 2.10 -13.78
C TYR A 354 -0.26 1.40 -15.13
N CYS A 355 -1.47 1.53 -15.67
CA CYS A 355 -1.76 1.04 -17.01
C CYS A 355 -1.26 2.02 -18.10
N PRO A 356 -1.03 1.55 -19.34
CA PRO A 356 -0.54 2.38 -20.43
C PRO A 356 -1.37 3.66 -20.63
N THR A 357 -0.71 4.78 -20.95
CA THR A 357 -1.32 6.11 -21.02
C THR A 357 -2.16 6.38 -22.28
N THR A 358 -2.25 5.43 -23.21
CA THR A 358 -2.94 5.59 -24.50
C THR A 358 -4.40 5.11 -24.49
N LEU A 359 -4.99 4.91 -23.31
CA LEU A 359 -6.35 4.37 -23.18
C LEU A 359 -7.40 5.46 -23.46
N ASN A 360 -8.50 5.09 -24.09
CA ASN A 360 -9.69 5.95 -24.22
C ASN A 360 -10.80 5.49 -23.24
N GLY A 361 -11.91 6.23 -23.18
CA GLY A 361 -13.05 5.86 -22.30
C GLY A 361 -13.59 4.43 -22.52
N ASP A 362 -13.68 3.96 -23.76
CA ASP A 362 -14.19 2.61 -24.05
C ASP A 362 -13.19 1.53 -23.58
N ASP A 363 -11.89 1.76 -23.73
CA ASP A 363 -10.87 0.86 -23.21
C ASP A 363 -10.95 0.72 -21.69
N ILE A 364 -11.13 1.85 -20.98
CA ILE A 364 -11.34 1.84 -19.52
C ILE A 364 -12.57 1.03 -19.14
N TYR A 365 -13.69 1.23 -19.85
CA TYR A 365 -14.90 0.45 -19.61
C TYR A 365 -14.67 -1.05 -19.81
N GLN A 366 -13.97 -1.44 -20.88
CA GLN A 366 -13.65 -2.84 -21.15
C GLN A 366 -12.69 -3.42 -20.11
N ILE A 367 -11.68 -2.68 -19.67
CA ILE A 367 -10.77 -3.10 -18.60
C ILE A 367 -11.57 -3.39 -17.33
N LEU A 368 -12.40 -2.44 -16.89
CA LEU A 368 -13.22 -2.59 -15.68
C LEU A 368 -14.15 -3.80 -15.78
N MET A 369 -14.87 -3.94 -16.90
CA MET A 369 -15.84 -5.01 -17.09
C MET A 369 -15.20 -6.40 -17.22
N ASN A 370 -14.07 -6.52 -17.92
CA ASN A 370 -13.36 -7.79 -18.08
C ASN A 370 -12.76 -8.25 -16.75
N ASN A 371 -12.17 -7.33 -15.98
CA ASN A 371 -11.63 -7.65 -14.65
C ASN A 371 -12.76 -7.92 -13.65
N PHE A 372 -13.88 -7.20 -13.70
CA PHE A 372 -15.07 -7.55 -12.91
C PHE A 372 -15.53 -8.98 -13.19
N LYS A 373 -15.66 -9.39 -14.47
CA LYS A 373 -16.06 -10.76 -14.83
C LYS A 373 -15.07 -11.82 -14.34
N ARG A 374 -13.77 -11.51 -14.33
CA ARG A 374 -12.72 -12.40 -13.79
C ARG A 374 -12.95 -12.72 -12.31
N HIS A 375 -13.45 -11.76 -11.53
CA HIS A 375 -13.81 -11.99 -10.14
C HIS A 375 -15.21 -12.65 -10.03
N TYR A 376 -16.20 -12.05 -10.69
CA TYR A 376 -17.63 -12.39 -10.56
C TYR A 376 -17.99 -13.81 -11.00
N LEU A 377 -17.37 -14.29 -12.08
CA LEU A 377 -17.65 -15.61 -12.67
C LEU A 377 -16.80 -16.74 -12.07
N LYS A 378 -15.89 -16.42 -11.14
CA LYS A 378 -14.92 -17.36 -10.56
C LYS A 378 -15.17 -17.53 -9.07
N ASN A 379 -14.28 -17.05 -8.22
CA ASN A 379 -14.35 -17.23 -6.76
C ASN A 379 -14.98 -16.03 -6.03
N ARG A 380 -15.38 -14.97 -6.75
CA ARG A 380 -15.95 -13.73 -6.19
C ARG A 380 -15.07 -13.05 -5.13
N ALA A 381 -13.75 -13.21 -5.24
CA ALA A 381 -12.81 -12.38 -4.48
C ALA A 381 -13.15 -10.89 -4.68
N PRO A 382 -13.01 -10.03 -3.66
CA PRO A 382 -13.30 -8.60 -3.77
C PRO A 382 -12.60 -7.99 -4.99
N PHE A 383 -13.36 -7.26 -5.81
CA PHE A 383 -12.81 -6.57 -6.97
C PHE A 383 -12.41 -5.14 -6.57
N GLY A 384 -11.10 -4.92 -6.44
CA GLY A 384 -10.52 -3.64 -6.09
C GLY A 384 -10.42 -2.69 -7.27
N ILE A 385 -10.90 -1.46 -7.10
CA ILE A 385 -10.70 -0.37 -8.05
C ILE A 385 -10.00 0.77 -7.31
N HIS A 386 -8.70 0.90 -7.55
CA HIS A 386 -7.84 1.85 -6.87
C HIS A 386 -7.54 3.03 -7.80
N LEU A 387 -7.96 4.22 -7.40
CA LEU A 387 -7.92 5.43 -8.21
C LEU A 387 -7.18 6.54 -7.49
N ASN A 388 -6.47 7.37 -8.26
CA ASN A 388 -5.98 8.66 -7.80
C ASN A 388 -6.98 9.76 -8.19
N ALA A 389 -7.04 10.83 -7.39
CA ALA A 389 -7.85 12.01 -7.72
C ALA A 389 -7.50 12.61 -9.10
N THR A 390 -6.24 12.53 -9.54
CA THR A 390 -5.80 13.00 -10.86
C THR A 390 -6.44 12.22 -12.01
N TRP A 391 -6.59 10.90 -11.86
CA TRP A 391 -7.17 10.01 -12.87
C TRP A 391 -8.63 10.39 -13.18
N LEU A 392 -9.38 10.82 -12.16
CA LEU A 392 -10.78 11.23 -12.30
C LEU A 392 -10.98 12.55 -13.06
N LYS A 393 -9.92 13.35 -13.27
CA LYS A 393 -10.04 14.61 -14.02
C LYS A 393 -10.32 14.37 -15.50
N ASN A 394 -9.99 13.18 -16.04
CA ASN A 394 -10.31 12.84 -17.41
C ASN A 394 -11.81 12.52 -17.55
N ASN A 395 -12.53 13.36 -18.30
CA ASN A 395 -13.97 13.25 -18.46
C ASN A 395 -14.42 11.98 -19.20
N GLU A 396 -13.61 11.45 -20.13
CA GLU A 396 -13.92 10.18 -20.81
C GLU A 396 -13.84 9.02 -19.82
N TYR A 397 -12.79 8.99 -19.01
CA TYR A 397 -12.59 7.95 -18.00
C TYR A 397 -13.68 8.00 -16.92
N LEU A 398 -14.03 9.20 -16.46
CA LEU A 398 -15.12 9.40 -15.52
C LEU A 398 -16.47 8.93 -16.10
N THR A 399 -16.74 9.23 -17.36
CA THR A 399 -17.97 8.78 -18.04
C THR A 399 -18.02 7.26 -18.14
N ALA A 400 -16.91 6.63 -18.53
CA ALA A 400 -16.79 5.17 -18.60
C ALA A 400 -16.97 4.52 -17.22
N PHE A 401 -16.36 5.08 -16.18
CA PHE A 401 -16.46 4.60 -14.81
C PHE A 401 -17.88 4.74 -14.25
N LYS A 402 -18.57 5.85 -14.54
CA LYS A 402 -19.97 6.04 -14.16
C LYS A 402 -20.86 5.00 -14.84
N LYS A 403 -20.70 4.80 -16.15
CA LYS A 403 -21.44 3.78 -16.90
C LYS A 403 -21.22 2.39 -16.31
N PHE A 404 -19.97 2.03 -16.00
CA PHE A 404 -19.64 0.76 -15.34
C PHE A 404 -20.36 0.62 -13.99
N THR A 405 -20.30 1.64 -13.15
CA THR A 405 -20.96 1.65 -11.83
C THR A 405 -22.47 1.48 -11.96
N ASP A 406 -23.11 2.24 -12.85
CA ASP A 406 -24.56 2.20 -13.07
C ASP A 406 -25.05 0.86 -13.65
N GLU A 407 -24.22 0.15 -14.40
CA GLU A 407 -24.52 -1.22 -14.85
C GLU A 407 -24.41 -2.24 -13.73
N LEU A 408 -23.37 -2.14 -12.88
CA LEU A 408 -23.20 -3.06 -11.75
C LEU A 408 -24.25 -2.89 -10.67
N LEU A 409 -24.73 -1.67 -10.42
CA LEU A 409 -25.80 -1.40 -9.45
C LEU A 409 -27.16 -2.01 -9.82
N LYS A 410 -27.32 -2.53 -11.05
CA LYS A 410 -28.52 -3.28 -11.47
C LYS A 410 -28.49 -4.74 -11.02
N LEU A 411 -27.36 -5.23 -10.51
CA LEU A 411 -27.19 -6.61 -10.07
C LEU A 411 -27.49 -6.74 -8.57
N ASP A 412 -28.41 -7.65 -8.22
CA ASP A 412 -28.88 -7.85 -6.83
C ASP A 412 -27.83 -8.49 -5.90
N ASP A 413 -26.71 -8.97 -6.44
CA ASP A 413 -25.66 -9.69 -5.72
C ASP A 413 -24.29 -8.97 -5.74
N VAL A 414 -24.26 -7.72 -6.20
CA VAL A 414 -23.06 -6.86 -6.22
C VAL A 414 -23.19 -5.74 -5.19
N TYR A 415 -22.13 -5.51 -4.41
CA TYR A 415 -22.11 -4.52 -3.34
C TYR A 415 -20.84 -3.67 -3.39
N PHE A 416 -20.99 -2.35 -3.43
CA PHE A 416 -19.91 -1.38 -3.26
C PHE A 416 -19.72 -1.08 -1.78
N VAL A 417 -18.63 -1.58 -1.22
CA VAL A 417 -18.35 -1.60 0.22
C VAL A 417 -16.96 -1.08 0.52
N THR A 418 -16.76 -0.64 1.75
CA THR A 418 -15.43 -0.24 2.24
C THR A 418 -14.57 -1.47 2.57
N TYR A 419 -13.26 -1.29 2.77
CA TYR A 419 -12.40 -2.38 3.21
C TYR A 419 -12.77 -2.94 4.58
N ARG A 420 -13.10 -2.08 5.54
CA ARG A 420 -13.67 -2.52 6.82
C ARG A 420 -14.90 -3.43 6.65
N GLU A 421 -15.80 -3.06 5.74
CA GLU A 421 -17.01 -3.84 5.47
C GLU A 421 -16.70 -5.20 4.82
N VAL A 422 -15.65 -5.29 3.99
CA VAL A 422 -15.16 -6.58 3.47
C VAL A 422 -14.64 -7.45 4.60
N ILE A 423 -13.79 -6.91 5.49
CA ILE A 423 -13.26 -7.66 6.64
C ILE A 423 -14.42 -8.12 7.54
N ASP A 424 -15.39 -7.26 7.82
CA ASP A 424 -16.57 -7.63 8.62
C ASP A 424 -17.37 -8.79 7.99
N TRP A 425 -17.45 -8.85 6.66
CA TRP A 425 -18.06 -9.99 5.95
C TRP A 425 -17.19 -11.23 6.00
N ILE A 426 -15.87 -11.14 5.81
CA ILE A 426 -14.97 -12.31 5.91
C ILE A 426 -15.02 -12.89 7.32
N ARG A 427 -15.06 -12.05 8.36
CA ARG A 427 -15.24 -12.46 9.76
C ARG A 427 -16.54 -13.21 10.01
N ARG A 428 -17.60 -12.92 9.24
CA ARG A 428 -18.93 -13.54 9.35
C ARG A 428 -19.53 -13.80 7.96
N PRO A 429 -19.01 -14.80 7.21
CA PRO A 429 -19.39 -15.02 5.83
C PRO A 429 -20.89 -15.29 5.74
N THR A 430 -21.60 -14.40 5.04
CA THR A 430 -23.06 -14.40 4.95
C THR A 430 -23.49 -14.53 3.50
N PRO A 431 -24.31 -15.54 3.14
CA PRO A 431 -24.79 -15.72 1.77
C PRO A 431 -25.62 -14.53 1.26
N VAL A 432 -25.59 -14.28 -0.06
CA VAL A 432 -26.28 -13.14 -0.72
C VAL A 432 -27.73 -12.96 -0.28
N LEU A 433 -28.50 -14.05 -0.18
CA LEU A 433 -29.91 -14.01 0.20
C LEU A 433 -30.16 -13.45 1.61
N GLN A 434 -29.15 -13.49 2.49
CA GLN A 434 -29.24 -13.02 3.87
C GLN A 434 -28.58 -11.64 4.07
N LEU A 435 -27.87 -11.11 3.06
CA LEU A 435 -27.11 -9.86 3.19
C LEU A 435 -27.98 -8.63 3.42
N LYS A 436 -29.23 -8.64 2.97
CA LYS A 436 -30.19 -7.57 3.28
C LYS A 436 -30.39 -7.36 4.78
N LYS A 437 -30.08 -8.35 5.62
CA LYS A 437 -30.16 -8.27 7.09
C LYS A 437 -28.79 -8.25 7.78
N PHE A 438 -27.70 -8.29 7.01
CA PHE A 438 -26.35 -8.32 7.55
C PHE A 438 -26.02 -6.98 8.21
N GLN A 439 -25.99 -6.98 9.55
CA GLN A 439 -25.89 -5.77 10.38
C GLN A 439 -24.73 -4.84 10.02
N PRO A 440 -23.49 -5.33 9.76
CA PRO A 440 -22.36 -4.45 9.42
C PRO A 440 -22.55 -3.61 8.16
N TRP A 441 -23.34 -4.09 7.21
CA TRP A 441 -23.60 -3.38 5.94
C TRP A 441 -24.91 -2.59 5.96
N GLN A 442 -25.67 -2.63 7.06
CA GLN A 442 -26.87 -1.80 7.18
C GLN A 442 -26.50 -0.33 7.27
N CYS A 443 -27.44 0.54 6.86
CA CYS A 443 -27.28 1.98 6.93
C CYS A 443 -27.57 2.43 8.37
N ASN A 444 -26.75 1.94 9.30
CA ASN A 444 -26.76 2.40 10.67
C ASN A 444 -26.07 3.76 10.68
N ASN A 445 -26.84 4.81 10.91
CA ASN A 445 -26.30 6.14 11.08
C ASN A 445 -25.45 6.14 12.37
N LYS A 446 -24.14 6.30 12.21
CA LYS A 446 -23.28 6.66 13.34
C LYS A 446 -23.90 7.88 14.02
N GLN A 447 -24.08 7.80 15.34
CA GLN A 447 -24.60 8.93 16.10
C GLN A 447 -23.45 9.91 16.32
N PHE A 448 -23.41 10.96 15.50
CA PHE A 448 -22.43 12.01 15.62
C PHE A 448 -22.88 13.05 16.64
N GLN A 449 -21.95 13.53 17.46
CA GLN A 449 -22.18 14.74 18.24
C GLN A 449 -22.17 15.95 17.29
N GLU A 450 -22.77 17.06 17.70
CA GLU A 450 -22.81 18.27 16.85
C GLU A 450 -21.39 18.76 16.47
N SER A 451 -20.40 18.56 17.36
CA SER A 451 -18.99 18.87 17.10
C SER A 451 -18.33 17.98 16.04
N ASP A 452 -18.87 16.79 15.81
CA ASP A 452 -18.32 15.78 14.90
C ASP A 452 -18.89 15.93 13.48
N ILE A 453 -19.93 16.74 13.32
CA ILE A 453 -20.55 17.06 12.03
C ILE A 453 -19.73 18.14 11.32
N ALA A 454 -19.43 17.89 10.04
CA ALA A 454 -18.73 18.84 9.19
C ALA A 454 -19.49 20.17 9.12
N CYS A 455 -18.80 21.24 9.52
CA CYS A 455 -19.34 22.59 9.52
C CYS A 455 -19.69 23.09 8.11
N SER A 456 -20.65 24.03 8.06
CA SER A 456 -21.06 24.70 6.82
C SER A 456 -20.07 25.75 6.34
N LYS A 457 -19.34 26.38 7.26
CA LYS A 457 -18.35 27.45 6.97
C LYS A 457 -17.00 27.09 7.60
N PRO A 458 -16.09 26.43 6.87
CA PRO A 458 -14.78 26.09 7.40
C PRO A 458 -13.88 27.32 7.52
N LYS A 459 -12.87 27.23 8.40
CA LYS A 459 -11.80 28.21 8.52
C LYS A 459 -10.70 27.87 7.51
N THR A 460 -10.17 28.89 6.85
CA THR A 460 -8.96 28.79 6.02
C THR A 460 -7.78 29.33 6.82
N CYS A 461 -6.89 28.45 7.23
CA CYS A 461 -5.75 28.74 8.07
C CYS A 461 -4.53 28.99 7.18
N LYS A 462 -3.93 30.18 7.28
CA LYS A 462 -2.61 30.48 6.70
C LYS A 462 -1.56 30.19 7.77
N LEU A 463 -0.73 29.19 7.53
CA LEU A 463 0.12 28.57 8.55
C LEU A 463 1.60 28.61 8.15
N PRO A 464 2.49 29.14 8.99
CA PRO A 464 3.92 29.08 8.72
C PRO A 464 4.43 27.64 8.85
N SER A 465 5.37 27.26 7.99
CA SER A 465 6.08 25.99 8.08
C SER A 465 7.59 26.25 8.10
N LYS A 466 8.26 25.89 9.20
CA LYS A 466 9.73 25.96 9.27
C LYS A 466 10.39 24.99 8.28
N VAL A 467 9.79 23.80 8.11
CA VAL A 467 10.33 22.71 7.28
C VAL A 467 10.17 23.01 5.80
N LEU A 468 9.03 23.58 5.39
CA LEU A 468 8.73 23.85 3.98
C LEU A 468 9.09 25.28 3.55
N GLU A 469 9.68 26.06 4.45
CA GLU A 469 10.18 27.44 4.28
C GLU A 469 9.16 28.47 3.72
N HIS A 470 7.88 28.09 3.64
CA HIS A 470 6.80 28.88 3.08
C HIS A 470 5.48 28.66 3.82
N ASP A 471 4.61 29.67 3.76
CA ASP A 471 3.26 29.57 4.32
C ASP A 471 2.42 28.54 3.54
N LYS A 472 1.74 27.68 4.27
CA LYS A 472 0.80 26.69 3.73
C LYS A 472 -0.62 27.02 4.16
N TYR A 473 -1.59 26.62 3.34
CA TYR A 473 -3.00 26.79 3.63
C TYR A 473 -3.60 25.45 4.03
N MET A 474 -4.39 25.46 5.11
CA MET A 474 -5.13 24.30 5.58
C MET A 474 -6.57 24.71 5.88
N ILE A 475 -7.53 23.89 5.45
CA ILE A 475 -8.96 24.16 5.64
C ILE A 475 -9.52 23.13 6.62
N THR A 476 -10.16 23.62 7.69
CA THR A 476 -10.73 22.77 8.75
C THR A 476 -11.94 23.46 9.40
N CYS A 477 -12.80 22.67 10.04
CA CYS A 477 -13.85 23.18 10.93
C CYS A 477 -13.32 23.53 12.33
N MET A 478 -12.09 23.10 12.63
CA MET A 478 -11.45 23.30 13.93
C MET A 478 -10.72 24.63 14.00
N ASP A 479 -10.21 24.97 15.18
CA ASP A 479 -9.33 26.13 15.33
C ASP A 479 -8.02 25.95 14.57
N CYS A 480 -7.55 27.05 13.98
CA CYS A 480 -6.29 27.06 13.26
C CYS A 480 -5.13 26.78 14.23
N PRO A 481 -4.22 25.86 13.88
CA PRO A 481 -2.99 25.66 14.64
C PRO A 481 -2.06 26.87 14.50
N LYS A 482 -0.96 26.89 15.28
CA LYS A 482 0.04 27.97 15.23
C LYS A 482 0.97 27.84 14.03
N SER A 483 1.35 26.61 13.72
CA SER A 483 2.18 26.24 12.56
C SER A 483 1.50 25.17 11.71
N TYR A 484 2.00 24.99 10.49
CA TYR A 484 1.53 23.94 9.60
C TYR A 484 1.90 22.57 10.19
N PRO A 485 0.91 21.69 10.43
CA PRO A 485 1.19 20.33 10.89
C PRO A 485 2.16 19.62 9.96
N TRP A 486 3.09 18.85 10.52
CA TRP A 486 4.05 18.07 9.74
C TRP A 486 4.60 16.92 10.58
N ILE A 487 5.54 16.14 10.01
CA ILE A 487 6.31 15.13 10.76
C ILE A 487 6.83 15.74 12.07
N ARG A 488 6.61 15.03 13.19
CA ARG A 488 7.02 15.41 14.57
C ARG A 488 6.42 16.73 15.09
N ASN A 489 5.46 17.30 14.38
CA ASN A 489 4.66 18.46 14.80
C ASN A 489 3.23 18.31 14.24
N GLU A 490 2.64 17.14 14.40
CA GLU A 490 1.35 16.75 13.83
C GLU A 490 0.18 17.60 14.36
N PHE A 491 0.37 18.30 15.48
CA PHE A 491 -0.64 19.20 16.06
C PHE A 491 -0.41 20.68 15.72
N GLY A 492 0.70 21.03 15.05
CA GLY A 492 1.02 22.42 14.67
C GLY A 492 1.14 23.37 15.86
N LEU A 493 1.81 22.93 16.93
CA LEU A 493 1.91 23.66 18.20
C LEU A 493 3.09 24.64 18.27
N GLU A 494 4.11 24.41 17.44
CA GLU A 494 5.32 25.23 17.38
C GLU A 494 5.17 26.58 16.70
#